data_AF-W9JB55-F1
#
_entry.id   AF-W9JB55-F1
#
_cell.length_a   1.000
_cell.length_b   1.000
_cell.length_c   1.000
_cell.angle_alpha   90.00
_cell.angle_beta   90.00
_cell.angle_gamma   90.00
#
_symmetry.space_group_name_H-M   'P 1'
#
loop_
_entity.id
_entity.type
_entity.pdbx_description
1 polymer ?
#
loop_
_entity_poly.entity_id
_entity_poly.type
_entity_poly.pdbx_seq_one_letter_code
_entity_poly.pdbx_strand_id
1 'polypeptide(L)'
;MSHYGGDIKASGWFPSQESYLPDEDLTLVWLLPNFVFSMTPIDDPFFGFHANHISKRFCQPDNLVNIMACTDQYQVCNPKRQTPICSPLTAAVLLRDKISTIELNPTQNATARLILALNGAEGISSSLGGRGTGALRAGEKVAQSIQSFLPSNQWATEVKNWFAISLIELQYAIVEYPTGPTSPLTENLALKVPQRSESQNLCRSMKVPNPEGTSPLAFLPSLWFSL
;
A
#
# COMPACT_ATOMS: atom_id res chain seq x y z
N MET A 1 5.38 8.52 -9.56
CA MET A 1 5.51 7.09 -9.22
C MET A 1 4.93 6.29 -10.38
N SER A 2 5.55 5.16 -10.70
CA SER A 2 5.07 4.21 -11.71
C SER A 2 4.96 2.84 -11.04
N HIS A 3 3.91 2.08 -11.33
CA HIS A 3 3.66 0.78 -10.69
C HIS A 3 3.31 -0.28 -11.73
N TYR A 4 3.85 -1.49 -11.55
CA TYR A 4 3.60 -2.69 -12.35
C TYR A 4 3.26 -3.85 -11.42
N GLY A 5 2.05 -4.38 -11.52
CA GLY A 5 1.53 -5.40 -10.60
C GLY A 5 1.83 -6.84 -11.04
N GLY A 6 2.99 -7.11 -11.64
CA GLY A 6 3.40 -8.47 -12.04
C GLY A 6 2.68 -9.09 -13.24
N ASP A 7 1.56 -8.51 -13.72
CA ASP A 7 0.81 -8.94 -14.92
C ASP A 7 0.58 -7.76 -15.89
N ILE A 8 0.93 -7.97 -17.16
CA ILE A 8 0.75 -7.01 -18.25
C ILE A 8 -0.72 -6.66 -18.50
N LYS A 9 -1.65 -7.58 -18.22
CA LYS A 9 -3.10 -7.33 -18.41
C LYS A 9 -3.71 -6.50 -17.28
N ALA A 10 -3.03 -6.42 -16.15
CA ALA A 10 -3.50 -5.75 -14.94
C ALA A 10 -2.76 -4.42 -14.66
N SER A 11 -1.80 -4.03 -15.49
CA SER A 11 -0.92 -2.87 -15.24
C SER A 11 -1.10 -1.76 -16.27
N GLY A 12 -1.09 -0.50 -15.81
CA GLY A 12 -1.17 0.69 -16.67
C GLY A 12 0.19 1.19 -17.20
N TRP A 13 1.29 0.64 -16.69
CA TRP A 13 2.66 0.91 -17.11
C TRP A 13 3.45 -0.41 -17.16
N PHE A 14 4.44 -0.50 -18.04
CA PHE A 14 5.24 -1.70 -18.25
C PHE A 14 6.74 -1.41 -18.14
N PRO A 15 7.50 -2.22 -17.39
CA PRO A 15 8.95 -2.09 -17.32
C PRO A 15 9.61 -2.45 -18.67
N SER A 16 10.82 -1.94 -18.87
CA SER A 16 11.68 -2.40 -19.98
C SER A 16 12.02 -3.89 -19.81
N GLN A 17 12.40 -4.57 -20.88
CA GLN A 17 12.71 -6.01 -20.85
C GLN A 17 13.80 -6.34 -19.81
N GLU A 18 14.74 -5.43 -19.56
CA GLU A 18 15.82 -5.61 -18.58
C GLU A 18 15.35 -5.45 -17.12
N SER A 19 14.19 -4.81 -16.91
CA SER A 19 13.60 -4.56 -15.58
C SER A 19 12.33 -5.39 -15.36
N TYR A 20 12.07 -6.36 -16.24
CA TYR A 20 10.92 -7.25 -16.13
C TYR A 20 11.18 -8.32 -15.08
N LEU A 21 10.47 -8.23 -13.96
CA LEU A 21 10.49 -9.23 -12.90
C LEU A 21 9.17 -9.99 -12.95
N PRO A 22 9.17 -11.24 -13.45
CA PRO A 22 7.98 -12.08 -13.36
C PRO A 22 7.73 -12.41 -11.88
N ASP A 23 6.46 -12.41 -11.46
CA ASP A 23 6.03 -12.73 -10.10
C ASP A 23 6.38 -11.69 -9.01
N GLU A 24 6.61 -10.43 -9.37
CA GLU A 24 6.81 -9.34 -8.40
C GLU A 24 6.01 -8.09 -8.78
N ASP A 25 5.53 -7.37 -7.78
CA ASP A 25 4.99 -6.02 -7.98
C ASP A 25 6.17 -5.04 -7.95
N LEU A 26 6.35 -4.24 -9.00
CA LEU A 26 7.43 -3.26 -9.13
C LEU A 26 6.89 -1.84 -8.99
N THR A 27 7.46 -1.09 -8.06
CA THR A 27 7.16 0.33 -7.85
C THR A 27 8.41 1.17 -8.09
N LEU A 28 8.33 2.12 -9.02
CA LEU A 28 9.37 3.12 -9.26
C LEU A 28 9.01 4.44 -8.57
N VAL A 29 9.88 4.85 -7.67
CA VAL A 29 9.80 6.12 -6.95
C VAL A 29 10.77 7.11 -7.59
N TRP A 30 10.21 8.19 -8.13
CA TRP A 30 10.95 9.23 -8.81
C TRP A 30 11.07 10.43 -7.87
N LEU A 31 12.28 10.73 -7.42
CA LEU A 31 12.59 11.92 -6.64
C LEU A 31 13.15 12.99 -7.56
N LEU A 32 12.46 14.13 -7.60
CA LEU A 32 12.90 15.33 -8.29
C LEU A 32 13.24 16.37 -7.22
N PRO A 33 14.54 16.58 -6.91
CA PRO A 33 14.96 17.56 -5.91
C PRO A 33 14.58 19.00 -6.27
N ASN A 34 14.38 19.28 -7.57
CA ASN A 34 14.04 20.61 -8.10
C ASN A 34 15.00 21.69 -7.56
N PHE A 35 14.47 22.81 -7.05
CA PHE A 35 15.25 23.92 -6.51
C PHE A 35 15.57 23.79 -5.01
N VAL A 36 15.71 22.56 -4.50
CA VAL A 36 16.14 22.31 -3.12
C VAL A 36 17.67 22.27 -3.07
N PHE A 37 18.24 22.84 -2.00
CA PHE A 37 19.68 22.85 -1.73
C PHE A 37 19.96 22.40 -0.29
N SER A 38 21.21 22.11 0.05
CA SER A 38 21.61 21.96 1.47
C SER A 38 22.77 22.87 1.81
N MET A 39 22.93 23.19 3.10
CA MET A 39 24.10 23.93 3.60
C MET A 39 25.29 23.01 3.90
N THR A 40 25.02 21.72 4.11
CA THR A 40 26.02 20.70 4.42
C THR A 40 25.87 19.53 3.45
N PRO A 41 26.93 18.76 3.20
CA PRO A 41 26.82 17.53 2.42
C PRO A 41 25.80 16.56 3.02
N ILE A 42 25.13 15.80 2.16
CA ILE A 42 24.22 14.71 2.52
C ILE A 42 24.67 13.49 1.73
N ASP A 43 25.16 12.47 2.44
CA ASP A 43 25.71 11.24 1.85
C ASP A 43 24.66 10.13 1.65
N ASP A 44 23.37 10.45 1.77
CA ASP A 44 22.31 9.47 1.52
C ASP A 44 22.23 9.14 0.00
N PRO A 45 22.25 7.86 -0.41
CA PRO A 45 22.31 7.48 -1.82
C PRO A 45 21.07 7.87 -2.64
N PHE A 46 19.92 8.12 -2.01
CA PHE A 46 18.71 8.53 -2.71
C PHE A 46 18.53 10.05 -2.72
N PHE A 47 18.94 10.72 -1.65
CA PHE A 47 18.78 12.17 -1.50
C PHE A 47 20.03 12.99 -1.82
N GLY A 48 21.19 12.37 -2.06
CA GLY A 48 22.53 12.97 -2.11
C GLY A 48 22.64 14.46 -2.49
N PHE A 49 23.32 15.23 -1.64
CA PHE A 49 23.67 16.64 -1.89
C PHE A 49 25.16 16.87 -1.64
N HIS A 50 25.88 17.36 -2.65
CA HIS A 50 27.30 17.69 -2.50
C HIS A 50 27.65 19.06 -3.06
N ALA A 51 28.76 19.62 -2.58
CA ALA A 51 29.29 20.87 -3.09
C ALA A 51 29.71 20.68 -4.55
N ASN A 52 29.39 21.66 -5.38
CA ASN A 52 29.81 21.67 -6.77
C ASN A 52 30.57 22.96 -7.12
N HIS A 53 31.07 23.04 -8.35
CA HIS A 53 31.87 24.19 -8.78
C HIS A 53 31.08 25.50 -8.90
N ILE A 54 29.74 25.47 -8.82
CA ILE A 54 28.85 26.61 -9.07
C ILE A 54 28.60 27.40 -7.78
N SER A 55 28.39 26.71 -6.65
CA SER A 55 28.12 27.37 -5.36
C SER A 55 29.07 26.85 -4.28
N LYS A 56 29.88 27.75 -3.71
CA LYS A 56 30.69 27.46 -2.51
C LYS A 56 29.88 27.49 -1.21
N ARG A 57 28.63 27.99 -1.26
CA ARG A 57 27.78 28.21 -0.07
C ARG A 57 26.75 27.09 0.12
N PHE A 58 26.37 26.41 -0.94
CA PHE A 58 25.29 25.42 -0.94
C PHE A 58 25.74 24.16 -1.65
N CYS A 59 25.39 23.02 -1.07
CA CYS A 59 25.42 21.72 -1.72
C CYS A 59 24.20 21.60 -2.63
N GLN A 60 24.41 21.09 -3.85
CA GLN A 60 23.36 20.86 -4.82
C GLN A 60 23.03 19.36 -4.87
N PRO A 61 21.83 18.98 -5.32
CA PRO A 61 21.50 17.59 -5.54
C PRO A 61 22.49 16.94 -6.53
N ASP A 62 22.90 15.71 -6.24
CA ASP A 62 23.88 15.00 -7.08
C ASP A 62 23.32 14.68 -8.48
N ASN A 63 22.01 14.47 -8.57
CA ASN A 63 21.30 14.18 -9.81
C ASN A 63 20.04 15.04 -9.94
N LEU A 64 19.64 15.33 -11.19
CA LEU A 64 18.36 16.01 -11.48
C LEU A 64 17.16 15.14 -11.09
N VAL A 65 17.33 13.82 -11.17
CA VAL A 65 16.32 12.81 -10.85
C VAL A 65 17.02 11.64 -10.20
N ASN A 66 16.54 11.22 -9.03
CA ASN A 66 16.93 9.96 -8.40
C ASN A 66 15.76 8.98 -8.52
N ILE A 67 16.04 7.73 -8.85
CA ILE A 67 15.02 6.68 -9.04
C ILE A 67 15.32 5.56 -8.05
N MET A 68 14.31 5.18 -7.26
CA MET A 68 14.35 3.98 -6.43
C MET A 68 13.36 2.96 -6.99
N ALA A 69 13.80 1.73 -7.16
CA ALA A 69 12.93 0.60 -7.47
C ALA A 69 12.66 -0.20 -6.19
N CYS A 70 11.39 -0.39 -5.88
CA CYS A 70 10.92 -1.27 -4.80
C CYS A 70 10.17 -2.44 -5.41
N THR A 71 10.47 -3.66 -4.97
CA THR A 71 9.71 -4.85 -5.35
C THR A 71 9.00 -5.43 -4.15
N ASP A 72 7.72 -5.76 -4.35
CA ASP A 72 6.87 -6.37 -3.34
C ASP A 72 6.45 -7.78 -3.79
N GLN A 73 6.54 -8.73 -2.86
CA GLN A 73 6.08 -10.11 -3.03
C GLN A 73 5.21 -10.53 -1.85
N TYR A 74 4.23 -11.37 -2.14
CA TYR A 74 3.20 -11.74 -1.19
C TYR A 74 3.08 -13.26 -1.10
N GLN A 75 2.81 -13.74 0.10
CA GLN A 75 2.48 -15.15 0.35
C GLN A 75 1.36 -15.27 1.39
N VAL A 76 0.53 -16.28 1.26
CA VAL A 76 -0.48 -16.66 2.25
C VAL A 76 -0.13 -18.04 2.78
N CYS A 77 -0.18 -18.20 4.10
CA CYS A 77 0.10 -19.47 4.76
C CYS A 77 -1.13 -20.01 5.47
N ASN A 78 -1.35 -21.32 5.39
CA ASN A 78 -2.36 -22.03 6.16
C ASN A 78 -1.86 -22.30 7.58
N PRO A 79 -2.46 -21.70 8.61
CA PRO A 79 -1.97 -21.80 9.99
C PRO A 79 -2.38 -23.10 10.71
N LYS A 80 -3.27 -23.92 10.12
CA LYS A 80 -3.81 -25.11 10.79
C LYS A 80 -2.89 -26.34 10.77
N ARG A 81 -1.76 -26.26 10.06
CA ARG A 81 -0.82 -27.37 9.91
C ARG A 81 0.40 -27.16 10.82
N GLN A 82 0.91 -28.25 11.39
CA GLN A 82 2.11 -28.25 12.23
C GLN A 82 3.35 -27.74 11.46
N THR A 83 3.36 -27.98 10.15
CA THR A 83 4.20 -27.28 9.17
C THR A 83 3.28 -26.44 8.28
N PRO A 84 3.32 -25.10 8.35
CA PRO A 84 2.48 -24.24 7.53
C PRO A 84 2.65 -24.53 6.03
N ILE A 85 1.55 -24.70 5.32
CA ILE A 85 1.56 -24.78 3.85
C ILE A 85 1.36 -23.36 3.34
N CYS A 86 2.36 -22.81 2.66
CA CYS A 86 2.33 -21.45 2.12
C CYS A 86 2.23 -21.47 0.60
N SER A 87 1.63 -20.42 0.04
CA SER A 87 1.69 -20.18 -1.39
C SER A 87 3.14 -19.82 -1.75
N PRO A 88 3.57 -20.01 -3.01
CA PRO A 88 4.80 -19.35 -3.46
C PRO A 88 4.69 -17.83 -3.26
N LEU A 89 5.84 -17.19 -3.06
CA LEU A 89 5.96 -15.74 -3.18
C LEU A 89 5.64 -15.35 -4.62
N THR A 90 4.76 -14.37 -4.79
CA THR A 90 4.34 -13.88 -6.11
C THR A 90 3.76 -12.47 -6.00
N ALA A 91 3.50 -11.85 -7.15
CA ALA A 91 2.78 -10.60 -7.31
C ALA A 91 1.36 -10.72 -6.73
N ALA A 92 0.83 -9.63 -6.18
CA ALA A 92 -0.47 -9.67 -5.50
C ALA A 92 -1.63 -10.11 -6.43
N VAL A 93 -1.57 -9.72 -7.71
CA VAL A 93 -2.61 -10.09 -8.70
C VAL A 93 -2.62 -11.60 -8.99
N LEU A 94 -1.47 -12.25 -8.89
CA LEU A 94 -1.29 -13.69 -9.15
C LEU A 94 -1.59 -14.53 -7.90
N LEU A 95 -1.44 -13.95 -6.72
CA LEU A 95 -1.61 -14.63 -5.43
C LEU A 95 -3.00 -15.24 -5.26
N ARG A 96 -4.05 -14.62 -5.82
CA ARG A 96 -5.43 -15.13 -5.76
C ARG A 96 -5.54 -16.55 -6.30
N ASP A 97 -4.83 -16.86 -7.38
CA ASP A 97 -4.90 -18.16 -8.03
C ASP A 97 -4.04 -19.18 -7.26
N LYS A 98 -2.98 -18.72 -6.59
CA LYS A 98 -2.11 -19.54 -5.73
C LYS A 98 -2.74 -19.90 -4.38
N ILE A 99 -3.73 -19.16 -3.87
CA ILE A 99 -4.42 -19.52 -2.61
C ILE A 99 -5.09 -20.91 -2.68
N SER A 100 -5.45 -21.36 -3.87
CA SER A 100 -6.04 -22.71 -4.05
C SER A 100 -5.08 -23.85 -3.66
N THR A 101 -3.77 -23.60 -3.62
CA THR A 101 -2.74 -24.63 -3.39
C THR A 101 -2.44 -24.88 -1.91
N ILE A 102 -3.02 -24.11 -0.99
CA ILE A 102 -2.66 -24.12 0.44
C ILE A 102 -3.76 -24.70 1.35
N GLU A 103 -4.76 -25.38 0.78
CA GLU A 103 -5.77 -26.15 1.51
C GLU A 103 -6.53 -25.36 2.60
N LEU A 104 -6.82 -24.08 2.35
CA LEU A 104 -7.66 -23.28 3.25
C LEU A 104 -9.08 -23.87 3.32
N ASN A 105 -9.67 -23.89 4.51
CA ASN A 105 -11.09 -24.18 4.63
C ASN A 105 -11.95 -23.04 4.00
N PRO A 106 -13.24 -23.26 3.71
CA PRO A 106 -14.06 -22.29 3.00
C PRO A 106 -14.07 -20.88 3.62
N THR A 107 -14.16 -20.79 4.95
CA THR A 107 -14.12 -19.50 5.66
C THR A 107 -12.74 -18.84 5.56
N GLN A 108 -11.65 -19.60 5.75
CA GLN A 108 -10.29 -19.08 5.59
C GLN A 108 -10.03 -18.57 4.16
N ASN A 109 -10.52 -19.29 3.15
CA ASN A 109 -10.40 -18.88 1.74
C ASN A 109 -11.19 -17.58 1.48
N ALA A 110 -12.40 -17.46 2.03
CA ALA A 110 -13.18 -16.22 1.93
C ALA A 110 -12.47 -15.04 2.62
N THR A 111 -11.89 -15.25 3.80
CA THR A 111 -11.10 -14.22 4.50
C THR A 111 -9.85 -13.83 3.72
N ALA A 112 -9.08 -14.79 3.22
CA ALA A 112 -7.87 -14.51 2.44
C ALA A 112 -8.20 -13.71 1.16
N ARG A 113 -9.29 -14.08 0.47
CA ARG A 113 -9.77 -13.34 -0.71
C ARG A 113 -10.23 -11.92 -0.37
N LEU A 114 -10.87 -11.72 0.78
CA LEU A 114 -11.23 -10.38 1.25
C LEU A 114 -9.98 -9.54 1.50
N ILE A 115 -9.00 -10.07 2.24
CA ILE A 115 -7.75 -9.36 2.53
C ILE A 115 -7.03 -8.98 1.22
N LEU A 116 -6.92 -9.90 0.26
CA LEU A 116 -6.32 -9.57 -1.04
C LEU A 116 -7.08 -8.51 -1.83
N ALA A 117 -8.42 -8.50 -1.74
CA ALA A 117 -9.24 -7.50 -2.41
C ALA A 117 -9.12 -6.11 -1.76
N LEU A 118 -8.96 -6.06 -0.43
CA LEU A 118 -8.77 -4.82 0.34
C LEU A 118 -7.35 -4.27 0.20
N ASN A 119 -6.36 -5.14 0.17
CA ASN A 119 -4.94 -4.79 0.02
C ASN A 119 -4.56 -4.49 -1.45
N GLY A 120 -5.57 -4.26 -2.31
CA GLY A 120 -5.57 -4.46 -3.76
C GLY A 120 -4.24 -4.18 -4.44
N ALA A 121 -3.36 -5.18 -4.50
CA ALA A 121 -2.09 -5.19 -5.22
C ALA A 121 -1.12 -4.00 -5.02
N GLU A 122 -1.34 -3.13 -4.04
CA GLU A 122 -0.68 -1.83 -4.06
C GLU A 122 0.53 -1.71 -3.12
N GLY A 123 0.80 -2.64 -2.19
CA GLY A 123 2.08 -2.71 -1.47
C GLY A 123 2.61 -1.36 -0.98
N ILE A 124 3.88 -1.06 -1.23
CA ILE A 124 4.46 0.27 -0.95
C ILE A 124 3.87 1.37 -1.86
N SER A 125 3.33 1.00 -3.04
CA SER A 125 2.76 1.96 -4.00
C SER A 125 1.51 2.68 -3.47
N SER A 126 0.64 2.03 -2.69
CA SER A 126 -0.55 2.68 -2.11
C SER A 126 -0.15 3.87 -1.25
N SER A 127 0.91 3.69 -0.45
CA SER A 127 1.43 4.71 0.48
C SER A 127 2.04 5.93 -0.21
N LEU A 128 2.35 5.82 -1.51
CA LEU A 128 2.89 6.89 -2.33
C LEU A 128 1.84 7.56 -3.21
N GLY A 129 0.75 6.85 -3.54
CA GLY A 129 -0.30 7.30 -4.45
C GLY A 129 -0.93 8.63 -4.02
N GLY A 130 -0.99 9.60 -4.93
CA GLY A 130 -1.66 10.89 -4.71
C GLY A 130 -1.02 11.85 -3.70
N ARG A 131 0.01 11.44 -2.95
CA ARG A 131 0.60 12.23 -1.85
C ARG A 131 1.75 13.15 -2.27
N GLY A 132 2.35 12.91 -3.43
CA GLY A 132 3.47 13.72 -3.93
C GLY A 132 4.61 13.81 -2.89
N THR A 133 5.06 15.02 -2.59
CA THR A 133 6.10 15.27 -1.57
C THR A 133 5.65 14.93 -0.15
N GLY A 134 4.34 14.89 0.13
CA GLY A 134 3.78 14.49 1.43
C GLY A 134 3.95 12.99 1.76
N ALA A 135 4.51 12.21 0.83
CA ALA A 135 4.94 10.84 1.10
C ALA A 135 6.36 10.76 1.70
N LEU A 136 7.14 11.85 1.65
CA LEU A 136 8.54 11.88 2.08
C LEU A 136 8.68 12.53 3.46
N ARG A 137 9.28 11.81 4.41
CA ARG A 137 9.67 12.38 5.71
C ARG A 137 10.80 13.41 5.55
N ALA A 138 11.69 13.20 4.59
CA ALA A 138 12.72 14.18 4.24
C ALA A 138 12.12 15.55 3.86
N GLY A 139 10.92 15.56 3.26
CA GLY A 139 10.20 16.78 2.91
C GLY A 139 9.82 17.65 4.11
N GLU A 140 9.57 17.04 5.27
CA GLU A 140 9.27 17.76 6.54
C GLU A 140 10.48 18.56 7.04
N LYS A 141 11.68 18.26 6.55
CA LYS A 141 12.95 18.91 6.92
C LYS A 141 13.39 19.97 5.92
N VAL A 142 12.56 20.29 4.92
CA VAL A 142 12.82 21.35 3.94
C VAL A 142 12.16 22.65 4.40
N ALA A 143 12.95 23.72 4.51
CA ALA A 143 12.45 25.06 4.80
C ALA A 143 13.06 26.08 3.83
N GLN A 144 12.23 26.90 3.19
CA GLN A 144 12.69 27.90 2.20
C GLN A 144 13.62 27.29 1.12
N SER A 145 13.28 26.09 0.65
CA SER A 145 14.08 25.33 -0.32
C SER A 145 15.46 24.88 0.19
N ILE A 146 15.70 24.92 1.49
CA ILE A 146 16.90 24.37 2.14
C ILE A 146 16.53 23.07 2.86
N GLN A 147 17.10 21.96 2.38
CA GLN A 147 17.09 20.66 3.03
C GLN A 147 18.01 20.68 4.25
N SER A 148 17.43 20.52 5.43
CA SER A 148 18.19 20.27 6.65
C SER A 148 18.85 18.90 6.61
N PHE A 149 19.82 18.67 7.50
CA PHE A 149 20.57 17.42 7.59
C PHE A 149 19.67 16.17 7.51
N LEU A 150 20.09 15.24 6.64
CA LEU A 150 19.55 13.90 6.54
C LEU A 150 20.66 12.90 6.90
N PRO A 151 20.37 11.88 7.72
CA PRO A 151 21.32 10.79 7.93
C PRO A 151 21.53 10.00 6.63
N SER A 152 22.67 9.33 6.50
CA SER A 152 23.03 8.55 5.29
C SER A 152 22.13 7.36 4.98
N ASN A 153 21.21 7.02 5.89
CA ASN A 153 20.21 5.97 5.76
C ASN A 153 18.77 6.52 5.76
N GLN A 154 18.57 7.78 5.40
CA GLN A 154 17.25 8.39 5.27
C GLN A 154 16.39 7.61 4.27
N TRP A 155 16.95 7.14 3.15
CA TRP A 155 16.24 6.31 2.17
C TRP A 155 15.57 5.08 2.82
N ALA A 156 16.27 4.41 3.74
CA ALA A 156 15.74 3.24 4.44
C ALA A 156 14.65 3.63 5.43
N THR A 157 14.74 4.83 6.01
CA THR A 157 13.69 5.40 6.86
C THR A 157 12.43 5.70 6.05
N GLU A 158 12.57 6.21 4.83
CA GLU A 158 11.44 6.41 3.92
C GLU A 158 10.76 5.09 3.57
N VAL A 159 11.53 4.08 3.13
CA VAL A 159 10.98 2.76 2.76
C VAL A 159 10.24 2.11 3.93
N LYS A 160 10.81 2.14 5.14
CA LYS A 160 10.15 1.63 6.35
C LYS A 160 8.84 2.37 6.64
N ASN A 161 8.83 3.69 6.42
CA ASN A 161 7.65 4.51 6.63
C ASN A 161 6.57 4.19 5.60
N TRP A 162 6.91 4.05 4.32
CA TRP A 162 5.96 3.65 3.29
C TRP A 162 5.38 2.26 3.56
N PHE A 163 6.21 1.29 3.92
CA PHE A 163 5.73 -0.04 4.31
C PHE A 163 4.83 -0.01 5.55
N ALA A 164 5.15 0.82 6.55
CA ALA A 164 4.29 0.96 7.73
C ALA A 164 2.92 1.57 7.37
N ILE A 165 2.90 2.55 6.45
CA ILE A 165 1.67 3.18 6.00
C ILE A 165 0.81 2.19 5.22
N SER A 166 1.39 1.35 4.36
CA SER A 166 0.61 0.34 3.61
C SER A 166 -0.04 -0.68 4.53
N LEU A 167 0.64 -1.06 5.63
CA LEU A 167 0.05 -1.91 6.66
C LEU A 167 -1.09 -1.21 7.42
N ILE A 168 -0.95 0.10 7.70
CA ILE A 168 -2.01 0.89 8.34
C ILE A 168 -3.22 1.02 7.42
N GLU A 169 -3.01 1.26 6.12
CA GLU A 169 -4.07 1.30 5.11
C GLU A 169 -4.83 -0.02 5.06
N LEU A 170 -4.13 -1.17 5.07
CA LEU A 170 -4.75 -2.48 5.14
C LEU A 170 -5.57 -2.67 6.44
N GLN A 171 -5.01 -2.29 7.59
CA GLN A 171 -5.72 -2.38 8.87
C GLN A 171 -6.99 -1.51 8.87
N TYR A 172 -6.90 -0.30 8.32
CA TYR A 172 -8.02 0.61 8.19
C TYR A 172 -9.10 0.04 7.27
N ALA A 173 -8.72 -0.48 6.09
CA ALA A 173 -9.65 -1.08 5.14
C ALA A 173 -10.39 -2.30 5.71
N ILE A 174 -9.73 -3.12 6.54
CA ILE A 174 -10.35 -4.25 7.24
C ILE A 174 -11.42 -3.77 8.24
N VAL A 175 -11.20 -2.64 8.90
CA VAL A 175 -12.17 -2.05 9.84
C VAL A 175 -13.30 -1.34 9.11
N GLU A 176 -13.00 -0.64 8.02
CA GLU A 176 -13.99 0.09 7.22
C GLU A 176 -14.97 -0.87 6.51
N TYR A 177 -14.49 -2.05 6.07
CA TYR A 177 -15.32 -3.02 5.35
C TYR A 177 -16.63 -3.39 6.07
N PRO A 178 -16.65 -3.73 7.37
CA PRO A 178 -17.90 -3.99 8.12
C PRO A 178 -18.64 -2.72 8.59
N THR A 179 -17.98 -1.56 8.75
CA THR A 179 -18.65 -0.33 9.22
C THR A 179 -19.31 0.45 8.08
N GLY A 180 -18.93 0.17 6.84
CA GLY A 180 -19.30 0.97 5.68
C GLY A 180 -18.44 2.23 5.55
N PRO A 181 -18.52 2.90 4.39
CA PRO A 181 -17.72 4.09 4.10
C PRO A 181 -18.12 5.25 5.01
N THR A 182 -17.14 6.04 5.41
CA THR A 182 -17.35 7.24 6.24
C THR A 182 -17.94 8.42 5.46
N SER A 183 -17.75 8.46 4.14
CA SER A 183 -18.34 9.45 3.25
C SER A 183 -19.64 8.95 2.62
N PRO A 184 -20.61 9.84 2.32
CA PRO A 184 -21.79 9.48 1.54
C PRO A 184 -21.35 8.81 0.23
N LEU A 185 -21.95 7.65 -0.07
CA LEU A 185 -21.77 7.00 -1.36
C LEU A 185 -22.18 7.98 -2.46
N THR A 186 -21.31 8.18 -3.45
CA THR A 186 -21.69 8.89 -4.68
C THR A 186 -22.91 8.22 -5.30
N GLU A 187 -23.86 9.03 -5.79
CA GLU A 187 -25.03 8.52 -6.52
C GLU A 187 -24.57 7.54 -7.61
N ASN A 188 -25.24 6.38 -7.68
CA ASN A 188 -25.01 5.27 -8.61
C ASN A 188 -23.90 4.25 -8.24
N LEU A 189 -23.35 4.26 -7.03
CA LEU A 189 -22.50 3.14 -6.59
C LEU A 189 -23.35 1.89 -6.26
N ALA A 190 -23.15 0.81 -7.01
CA ALA A 190 -23.84 -0.45 -6.75
C ALA A 190 -23.25 -1.15 -5.50
N LEU A 191 -24.06 -1.25 -4.44
CA LEU A 191 -23.72 -2.06 -3.27
C LEU A 191 -23.66 -3.54 -3.67
N LYS A 192 -22.47 -4.15 -3.54
CA LYS A 192 -22.28 -5.58 -3.84
C LYS A 192 -22.67 -6.42 -2.64
N VAL A 193 -23.91 -6.88 -2.61
CA VAL A 193 -24.41 -7.76 -1.54
C VAL A 193 -23.79 -9.16 -1.66
N PRO A 194 -23.23 -9.74 -0.57
CA PRO A 194 -22.64 -11.08 -0.59
C PRO A 194 -23.66 -12.16 -1.00
N GLN A 195 -23.40 -12.85 -2.12
CA GLN A 195 -24.30 -13.91 -2.64
C GLN A 195 -23.95 -15.31 -2.11
N ARG A 196 -22.72 -15.53 -1.64
CA ARG A 196 -22.24 -16.83 -1.14
C ARG A 196 -22.38 -16.93 0.38
N SER A 197 -22.71 -18.12 0.88
CA SER A 197 -22.90 -18.37 2.32
C SER A 197 -21.64 -18.08 3.13
N GLU A 198 -20.45 -18.34 2.59
CA GLU A 198 -19.17 -18.07 3.25
C GLU A 198 -18.95 -16.57 3.45
N SER A 199 -19.24 -15.75 2.44
CA SER A 199 -19.12 -14.30 2.51
C SER A 199 -20.18 -13.68 3.43
N GLN A 200 -21.39 -14.26 3.48
CA GLN A 200 -22.43 -13.86 4.44
C GLN A 200 -22.03 -14.22 5.87
N ASN A 201 -21.44 -15.39 6.09
CA ASN A 201 -20.92 -15.81 7.40
C ASN A 201 -19.77 -14.91 7.86
N LEU A 202 -18.87 -14.53 6.94
CA LEU A 202 -17.82 -13.56 7.21
C LEU A 202 -18.41 -12.20 7.63
N CYS A 203 -19.39 -11.69 6.88
CA CYS A 203 -20.12 -10.47 7.22
C CYS A 203 -20.74 -10.51 8.63
N ARG A 204 -21.37 -11.62 9.01
CA ARG A 204 -21.98 -11.80 10.35
C ARG A 204 -20.95 -11.95 11.47
N SER A 205 -19.74 -12.36 11.13
CA SER A 205 -18.67 -12.67 12.09
C SER A 205 -17.73 -11.47 12.33
N MET A 206 -17.68 -10.50 11.42
CA MET A 206 -16.92 -9.26 11.61
C MET A 206 -17.66 -8.33 12.57
N LYS A 207 -16.97 -7.96 13.65
CA LYS A 207 -17.48 -7.06 14.69
C LYS A 207 -16.41 -6.03 14.99
N VAL A 208 -16.79 -4.76 14.94
CA VAL A 208 -15.94 -3.64 15.33
C VAL A 208 -16.59 -2.99 16.55
N PRO A 209 -15.83 -2.64 17.61
CA PRO A 209 -16.37 -1.89 18.74
C PRO A 209 -16.96 -0.57 18.24
N ASN A 210 -18.15 -0.17 18.71
CA ASN A 210 -18.63 1.17 18.42
C ASN A 210 -17.88 2.18 19.31
N PRO A 211 -17.08 3.10 18.74
CA PRO A 211 -16.42 4.14 19.52
C PRO A 211 -17.39 5.12 20.21
N GLU A 212 -18.65 5.23 19.78
CA GLU A 212 -19.59 6.25 20.29
C GLU A 212 -20.61 5.76 21.34
N GLY A 213 -20.53 4.53 21.84
CA GLY A 213 -21.42 4.06 22.92
C GLY A 213 -22.93 4.04 22.61
N THR A 214 -23.32 4.34 21.36
CA THR A 214 -24.70 4.20 20.87
C THR A 214 -24.84 2.86 20.15
N SER A 215 -25.83 2.05 20.49
CA SER A 215 -26.01 0.70 19.93
C SER A 215 -25.90 0.70 18.38
N PRO A 216 -25.15 -0.23 17.76
CA PRO A 216 -25.05 -0.28 16.31
C PRO A 216 -26.42 -0.61 15.74
N LEU A 217 -27.00 0.34 15.00
CA LEU A 217 -28.05 0.04 14.03
C LEU A 217 -27.42 -0.87 12.98
N ALA A 218 -27.51 -2.17 13.24
CA ALA A 218 -27.49 -3.14 12.17
C ALA A 218 -28.58 -2.70 11.19
N PHE A 219 -28.17 -2.21 10.02
CA PHE A 219 -29.04 -2.14 8.85
C PHE A 219 -29.43 -3.58 8.48
N LEU A 220 -30.43 -4.10 9.18
CA LEU A 220 -31.28 -5.17 8.70
C LEU A 220 -32.27 -4.50 7.73
N PRO A 221 -32.11 -4.67 6.41
CA PRO A 221 -33.22 -4.36 5.52
C PRO A 221 -34.33 -5.37 5.81
N SER A 222 -35.56 -4.88 5.85
CA SER A 222 -36.83 -5.62 5.95
C SER A 222 -37.18 -6.24 7.32
N LEU A 223 -38.14 -5.62 8.02
CA LEU A 223 -39.50 -6.17 8.15
C LEU A 223 -40.42 -5.17 8.89
N TRP A 224 -41.26 -4.51 8.10
CA TRP A 224 -42.66 -4.19 8.36
C TRP A 224 -43.11 -3.91 9.80
N PHE A 225 -43.38 -2.64 10.09
CA PHE A 225 -44.37 -2.27 11.11
C PHE A 225 -45.77 -2.63 10.59
N SER A 226 -46.51 -3.43 11.35
CA SER A 226 -47.97 -3.48 11.30
C SER A 226 -48.50 -3.86 12.68
N LEU A 227 -49.25 -2.89 13.23
CA LEU A 227 -50.02 -2.86 14.48
C LEU A 227 -49.21 -2.66 15.78
#